data_AF-A0A0C3MDZ1-F1
#
_entry.id   AF-A0A0C3MDZ1-F1
#
_cell.length_a   1.000
_cell.length_b   1.000
_cell.length_c   1.000
_cell.angle_alpha   90.00
_cell.angle_beta   90.00
_cell.angle_gamma   90.00
#
_symmetry.space_group_name_H-M   'P 1'
#
loop_
_entity.id
_entity.type
_entity.pdbx_description
1 polymer ?
#
loop_
_entity_poly.entity_id
_entity_poly.type
_entity_poly.pdbx_seq_one_letter_code
_entity_poly.pdbx_strand_id
1 'polypeptide(L)'
;MDYMKELNVAITVCDNDGNILMMNDKSQKTNHGDLVGQNVLDCHPEPARTKLLGLMETHSTNAYTIEKNGVKKLIYQTPWYENGEYRGLVEFSLEIPFEMPHYIRKPNKV
;
A
#
# COMPACT_ATOMS: atom_id res chain seq x y z
N MET A 1 -16.84 13.52 -7.89
CA MET A 1 -16.31 12.19 -8.21
C MET A 1 -15.05 12.01 -7.40
N ASP A 2 -15.14 11.32 -6.26
CA ASP A 2 -13.96 10.96 -5.48
C ASP A 2 -13.46 9.62 -6.00
N TYR A 3 -12.72 9.65 -7.10
CA TYR A 3 -12.28 8.44 -7.80
C TYR A 3 -11.33 7.59 -6.96
N MET A 4 -10.66 8.17 -5.94
CA MET A 4 -9.79 7.44 -5.03
C MET A 4 -10.58 6.54 -4.09
N LYS A 5 -11.79 6.97 -3.71
CA LYS A 5 -12.70 6.20 -2.86
C LYS A 5 -13.16 4.89 -3.51
N GLU A 6 -13.52 4.95 -4.80
CA GLU A 6 -14.13 3.83 -5.54
C GLU A 6 -13.13 3.03 -6.40
N LEU A 7 -11.85 3.41 -6.42
CA LEU A 7 -10.83 2.74 -7.20
C LEU A 7 -10.74 1.25 -6.85
N ASN A 8 -10.61 0.37 -7.85
CA ASN A 8 -10.38 -1.07 -7.62
C ASN A 8 -8.91 -1.38 -7.23
N VAL A 9 -8.36 -0.56 -6.34
CA VAL A 9 -7.07 -0.70 -5.68
C VAL A 9 -7.33 -0.38 -4.23
N ALA A 10 -6.99 -1.27 -3.31
CA ALA A 10 -7.05 -0.94 -1.88
C ALA A 10 -5.92 0.03 -1.57
N ILE A 11 -6.26 1.17 -0.98
CA ILE A 11 -5.32 2.21 -0.55
C ILE A 11 -5.45 2.39 0.96
N THR A 12 -4.32 2.31 1.65
CA THR A 12 -4.20 2.65 3.07
C THR A 12 -3.06 3.65 3.23
N VAL A 13 -3.31 4.75 3.93
CA VAL A 13 -2.30 5.77 4.24
C VAL A 13 -2.12 5.82 5.75
N CYS A 14 -0.88 5.79 6.22
CA CYS A 14 -0.54 6.06 7.61
C CYS A 14 0.39 7.26 7.74
N ASP A 15 0.42 7.84 8.95
CA ASP A 15 1.41 8.85 9.31
C ASP A 15 2.78 8.23 9.65
N ASN A 16 3.74 9.08 10.04
CA ASN A 16 5.09 8.68 10.42
C ASN A 16 5.16 7.85 11.72
N ASP A 17 4.11 7.88 12.54
CA ASP A 17 3.97 7.06 13.75
C ASP A 17 3.18 5.76 13.48
N GLY A 18 2.67 5.60 12.25
CA GLY A 18 1.93 4.43 11.80
C GLY A 18 0.42 4.53 12.03
N ASN A 19 -0.12 5.66 12.47
CA ASN A 19 -1.56 5.83 12.62
C ASN A 19 -2.22 5.92 11.24
N ILE A 20 -3.25 5.12 11.01
CA ILE A 20 -3.96 5.08 9.74
C ILE A 20 -4.76 6.38 9.59
N LEU A 21 -4.42 7.17 8.57
CA LEU A 21 -5.06 8.45 8.25
C LEU A 21 -6.24 8.27 7.29
N MET A 22 -6.14 7.29 6.38
CA MET A 22 -7.15 7.09 5.34
C MET A 22 -7.15 5.63 4.87
N MET A 23 -8.36 5.11 4.63
CA MET A 23 -8.61 3.88 3.90
C MET A 23 -9.70 4.15 2.87
N ASN A 24 -9.51 3.71 1.63
CA ASN A 24 -10.58 3.75 0.65
C ASN A 24 -11.54 2.56 0.79
N ASP A 25 -12.68 2.58 0.09
CA ASP A 25 -13.74 1.59 0.24
C ASP A 25 -13.23 0.16 -0.01
N LYS A 26 -12.33 -0.04 -0.98
CA LYS A 26 -11.74 -1.35 -1.27
C LYS A 26 -10.82 -1.83 -0.14
N SER A 27 -10.04 -0.93 0.48
CA SER A 27 -9.20 -1.26 1.63
C SER A 27 -10.03 -1.63 2.85
N GLN A 28 -11.06 -0.85 3.17
CA GLN A 28 -11.96 -1.15 4.28
C GLN A 28 -12.66 -2.50 4.11
N LYS A 29 -13.16 -2.80 2.90
CA LYS A 29 -13.76 -4.11 2.57
C LYS A 29 -12.77 -5.26 2.72
N THR A 30 -11.51 -5.07 2.30
CA THR A 30 -10.46 -6.10 2.36
C THR A 30 -10.04 -6.40 3.79
N ASN A 31 -10.07 -5.39 4.67
CA ASN A 31 -9.66 -5.48 6.06
C ASN A 31 -10.85 -5.65 7.03
N HIS A 32 -12.06 -5.88 6.50
CA HIS A 32 -13.30 -6.11 7.24
C HIS A 32 -13.71 -4.98 8.20
N GLY A 33 -13.36 -3.73 7.87
CA GLY A 33 -13.75 -2.57 8.68
C GLY A 33 -12.97 -1.30 8.33
N ASP A 34 -13.41 -0.21 8.93
CA ASP A 34 -12.66 1.04 8.96
C ASP A 34 -11.68 1.02 10.13
N LEU A 35 -10.39 1.09 9.82
CA LEU A 35 -9.30 1.06 10.80
C LEU A 35 -8.63 2.43 10.94
N VAL A 36 -9.19 3.50 10.37
CA VAL A 36 -8.68 4.86 10.55
C VAL A 36 -8.56 5.19 12.05
N GLY A 37 -7.42 5.76 12.44
CA GLY A 37 -7.05 6.04 13.83
C GLY A 37 -6.38 4.88 14.58
N GLN A 38 -6.41 3.65 14.05
CA GLN A 38 -5.61 2.54 14.59
C GLN A 38 -4.17 2.62 14.07
N ASN A 39 -3.25 1.91 14.75
CA ASN A 39 -1.87 1.82 14.29
C ASN A 39 -1.69 0.63 13.34
N VAL A 40 -1.09 0.88 12.17
CA VAL A 40 -0.85 -0.14 11.14
C VAL A 40 0.05 -1.27 11.66
N LEU A 41 0.97 -0.99 12.58
CA LEU A 41 1.88 -2.00 13.13
C LEU A 41 1.16 -3.06 13.96
N ASP A 42 0.06 -2.68 14.63
CA ASP A 42 -0.77 -3.60 15.40
C ASP A 42 -1.53 -4.57 14.50
N CYS A 43 -1.85 -4.16 13.27
CA CYS A 43 -2.49 -4.99 12.27
C CYS A 43 -1.54 -6.04 11.65
N HIS A 44 -0.23 -5.91 11.87
CA HIS A 44 0.77 -6.79 11.26
C HIS A 44 1.35 -7.79 12.27
N PRO A 45 1.28 -9.10 11.98
CA PRO A 45 2.06 -10.10 12.73
C PRO A 45 3.52 -10.11 12.27
N GLU A 46 4.41 -10.73 13.06
CA GLU A 46 5.77 -11.01 12.59
C GLU A 46 5.77 -12.06 11.46
N PRO A 47 6.66 -11.94 10.45
CA PRO A 47 7.75 -10.96 10.33
C PRO A 47 7.36 -9.63 9.65
N ALA A 48 6.09 -9.46 9.28
CA ALA A 48 5.62 -8.32 8.49
C ALA A 48 5.72 -7.00 9.26
N ARG A 49 5.50 -7.03 10.58
CA ARG A 49 5.66 -5.87 11.45
C ARG A 49 7.09 -5.33 11.45
N THR A 50 8.08 -6.19 11.71
CA THR A 50 9.50 -5.80 11.66
C THR A 50 9.87 -5.25 10.27
N LYS A 51 9.36 -5.86 9.19
CA LYS A 51 9.60 -5.36 7.83
C LYS A 51 9.02 -3.95 7.63
N LEU A 52 7.80 -3.71 8.09
CA LEU A 52 7.12 -2.42 7.95
C LEU A 52 7.85 -1.32 8.73
N LEU A 53 8.28 -1.60 9.97
CA LEU A 53 9.13 -0.70 10.75
C LEU A 53 10.38 -0.28 9.98
N GLY A 54 11.11 -1.25 9.40
CA GLY A 54 12.30 -0.94 8.61
C GLY A 54 12.01 -0.08 7.38
N LEU A 55 10.84 -0.22 6.75
CA LEU A 55 10.43 0.65 5.63
C LEU A 55 10.14 2.08 6.10
N MET A 56 9.51 2.23 7.26
CA MET A 56 9.24 3.53 7.87
C MET A 56 10.53 4.22 8.28
N GLU A 57 11.47 3.52 8.94
CA GLU A 57 12.75 4.09 9.37
C GLU A 57 13.65 4.51 8.19
N THR A 58 13.64 3.74 7.10
CA THR A 58 14.51 4.00 5.94
C THR A 58 13.82 4.79 4.83
N HIS A 59 12.54 5.14 5.00
CA HIS A 59 11.69 5.72 3.97
C HIS A 59 11.78 4.96 2.63
N SER A 60 11.81 3.62 2.70
CA SER A 60 12.03 2.77 1.53
C SER A 60 10.74 2.33 0.88
N THR A 61 10.81 2.07 -0.43
CA THR A 61 9.74 1.41 -1.17
C THR A 61 9.90 -0.11 -1.12
N ASN A 62 8.78 -0.82 -0.96
CA ASN A 62 8.71 -2.27 -1.02
C ASN A 62 7.62 -2.70 -2.01
N ALA A 63 7.93 -3.63 -2.90
CA ALA A 63 7.00 -4.12 -3.91
C ALA A 63 7.11 -5.64 -4.02
N TYR A 64 6.00 -6.35 -3.84
CA TYR A 64 5.97 -7.81 -3.86
C TYR A 64 4.57 -8.31 -4.18
N THR A 65 4.45 -9.58 -4.56
CA THR A 65 3.14 -10.22 -4.76
C THR A 65 2.83 -11.20 -3.65
N ILE A 66 1.55 -11.31 -3.29
CA ILE A 66 1.02 -12.36 -2.43
C ILE A 66 -0.10 -13.10 -3.15
N GLU A 67 -0.38 -14.32 -2.70
CA GLU A 67 -1.62 -15.02 -3.02
C GLU A 67 -2.43 -15.19 -1.75
N LYS A 68 -3.71 -14.81 -1.78
CA LYS A 68 -4.64 -15.01 -0.67
C LYS A 68 -5.98 -15.45 -1.24
N ASN A 69 -6.47 -16.61 -0.81
CA ASN A 69 -7.73 -17.21 -1.27
C ASN A 69 -7.81 -17.33 -2.80
N GLY A 70 -6.73 -17.76 -3.46
CA GLY A 70 -6.66 -17.91 -4.91
C GLY A 70 -6.60 -16.59 -5.70
N VAL A 71 -6.45 -15.45 -5.02
CA VAL A 71 -6.29 -14.13 -5.66
C VAL A 71 -4.84 -13.67 -5.51
N LYS A 72 -4.16 -13.43 -6.64
CA LYS A 72 -2.84 -12.80 -6.65
C LYS A 72 -2.99 -11.29 -6.48
N LYS A 73 -2.22 -10.72 -5.55
CA LYS A 73 -2.18 -9.29 -5.30
C LYS A 73 -0.77 -8.76 -5.43
N LEU A 74 -0.61 -7.60 -6.07
CA LEU A 74 0.58 -6.77 -5.95
C LEU A 74 0.41 -5.86 -4.75
N ILE A 75 1.36 -5.92 -3.81
CA ILE A 75 1.50 -4.99 -2.69
C ILE A 75 2.62 -4.03 -3.04
N TYR A 76 2.34 -2.73 -2.94
CA TYR A 76 3.30 -1.67 -3.16
C TYR A 76 3.23 -0.68 -2.00
N GLN A 77 4.27 -0.64 -1.19
CA GLN A 77 4.40 0.23 -0.02
C GLN A 77 5.46 1.28 -0.34
N THR A 78 5.14 2.56 -0.16
CA THR A 78 6.05 3.65 -0.53
C THR A 78 5.84 4.86 0.39
N PRO A 79 6.90 5.65 0.69
CA PRO A 79 6.74 6.88 1.45
C PRO A 79 5.91 7.92 0.70
N TRP A 80 5.15 8.71 1.45
CA TRP A 80 4.57 9.95 0.95
C TRP A 80 5.17 11.15 1.67
N TYR A 81 5.16 12.27 0.96
CA TYR A 81 5.80 13.51 1.40
C TYR A 81 4.84 14.69 1.24
N GLU A 82 4.93 15.63 2.16
CA GLU A 82 4.26 16.93 2.08
C GLU A 82 5.34 18.00 2.24
N ASN A 83 5.47 18.90 1.25
CA ASN A 83 6.51 19.93 1.22
C ASN A 83 7.96 19.39 1.38
N GLY A 84 8.21 18.17 0.90
CA GLY A 84 9.52 17.51 0.99
C GLY A 84 9.80 16.82 2.32
N GLU A 85 8.89 16.91 3.30
CA GLU A 85 9.00 16.22 4.57
C GLU A 85 8.32 14.85 4.50
N TYR A 86 8.95 13.82 5.07
CA TYR A 86 8.35 12.50 5.18
C TYR A 86 7.13 12.56 6.09
N ARG A 87 6.03 11.95 5.65
CA ARG A 87 4.77 11.98 6.41
C ARG A 87 4.21 10.62 6.73
N GLY A 88 4.86 9.53 6.32
CA GLY A 88 4.39 8.16 6.56
C GLY A 88 4.45 7.30 5.30
N LEU A 89 3.67 6.22 5.28
CA LEU A 89 3.61 5.29 4.15
C LEU A 89 2.22 5.28 3.51
N VAL A 90 2.22 5.01 2.20
CA VAL A 90 1.03 4.58 1.47
C VAL A 90 1.23 3.13 1.05
N GLU A 91 0.25 2.29 1.33
CA GLU A 91 0.16 0.94 0.79
C GLU A 91 -0.92 0.87 -0.28
N PHE A 92 -0.54 0.32 -1.43
CA PHE A 92 -1.44 -0.08 -2.49
C PHE A 92 -1.52 -1.60 -2.55
N SER A 93 -2.73 -2.14 -2.60
CA SER A 93 -2.98 -3.57 -2.84
C SER A 93 -3.88 -3.74 -4.06
N LEU A 94 -3.29 -4.27 -5.14
CA LEU A 94 -3.93 -4.44 -6.44
C LEU A 94 -4.16 -5.93 -6.70
N GLU A 95 -5.37 -6.32 -7.04
CA GLU A 95 -5.63 -7.67 -7.57
C GLU A 95 -5.11 -7.72 -9.02
N ILE A 96 -4.24 -8.69 -9.31
CA ILE A 96 -3.59 -8.83 -10.62
C ILE A 96 -3.74 -10.26 -11.15
N PRO A 97 -3.72 -10.47 -12.48
CA PRO A 97 -3.63 -11.81 -13.04
C PRO A 97 -2.38 -12.56 -12.57
N PHE A 98 -2.47 -13.89 -12.46
CA PHE A 98 -1.30 -14.73 -12.17
C PHE A 98 -0.22 -14.57 -13.24
N GLU A 99 -0.66 -14.66 -14.50
CA GLU A 99 0.15 -14.41 -15.68
C GLU A 99 -0.27 -13.08 -16.31
N MET A 100 0.68 -12.17 -16.51
CA MET A 100 0.43 -10.86 -17.10
C MET A 100 1.52 -10.52 -18.12
N PRO A 101 1.20 -9.81 -19.21
CA PRO A 101 2.21 -9.44 -20.19
C PRO A 101 3.21 -8.42 -19.61
N HIS A 102 4.48 -8.58 -19.95
CA HIS A 102 5.54 -7.63 -19.66
C HIS A 102 6.06 -7.02 -20.95
N TYR A 103 5.99 -5.69 -21.07
CA TYR A 103 6.43 -4.96 -22.26
C TYR A 103 7.61 -4.05 -21.92
N ILE A 104 8.77 -4.29 -22.53
CA ILE A 104 9.93 -3.39 -22.43
C ILE A 104 9.76 -2.29 -23.49
N ARG A 105 9.60 -1.03 -23.06
CA ARG A 105 9.48 0.14 -23.95
C ARG A 105 10.76 0.99 -23.91
N LYS A 106 11.16 1.54 -25.06
CA LYS A 106 12.22 2.57 -25.13
C LYS A 106 11.59 3.95 -24.91
N PRO A 107 12.27 4.88 -24.21
CA PRO A 107 11.79 6.26 -24.12
C PRO A 107 11.69 6.85 -25.53
N ASN A 108 10.65 7.66 -25.76
CA ASN A 108 10.59 8.48 -26.96
C ASN A 108 11.80 9.42 -26.94
N LYS A 109 12.48 9.58 -28.07
CA LYS A 109 13.46 10.67 -28.20
C LYS A 109 12.66 11.97 -28.09
N VAL A 110 12.96 12.76 -27.05
CA VAL A 110 12.47 14.14 -26.90
C VAL A 110 13.12 15.00 -27.97
#